data_AF-A0A1R4I5F5-F1
#
_entry.id   AF-A0A1R4I5F5-F1
#
_cell.length_a   1.000
_cell.length_b   1.000
_cell.length_c   1.000
_cell.angle_alpha   90.00
_cell.angle_beta   90.00
_cell.angle_gamma   90.00
#
_symmetry.space_group_name_H-M   'P 1'
#
loop_
_entity.id
_entity.type
_entity.pdbx_description
1 polymer ?
#
loop_
_entity_poly.entity_id
_entity_poly.type
_entity_poly.pdbx_seq_one_letter_code
_entity_poly.pdbx_strand_id
1 'polypeptide(L)' 'MFGLPPKAKSESTAFSTFMRSASSSEKKRVYTKVLDQAIERQNEVLKRLEVEQHQHC' A
#
# COMPACT_ATOMS: atom_id res chain seq x y z
N MET A 1 -24.06 -1.43 35.66
CA MET A 1 -24.33 -2.09 34.37
C MET A 1 -23.51 -1.40 33.29
N PHE A 2 -22.37 -1.96 32.91
CA PHE A 2 -21.51 -1.37 31.89
C PHE A 2 -21.67 -2.16 30.58
N GLY A 3 -22.62 -1.73 29.74
CA GLY A 3 -22.73 -2.22 28.37
C GLY A 3 -21.73 -1.47 27.49
N LEU A 4 -20.91 -2.19 26.72
CA LEU A 4 -20.05 -1.56 25.72
C LEU A 4 -20.93 -0.83 24.68
N PRO A 5 -20.53 0.36 24.21
CA PRO A 5 -21.24 1.03 23.15
C PRO A 5 -21.27 0.15 21.89
N PRO A 6 -22.39 0.15 21.13
CA PRO A 6 -22.50 -0.67 19.93
C PRO A 6 -21.39 -0.29 18.95
N LYS A 7 -20.59 -1.29 18.51
CA LYS A 7 -19.56 -1.07 17.49
C LYS A 7 -20.24 -0.58 16.21
N ALA A 8 -19.83 0.59 15.74
CA ALA A 8 -20.23 1.09 14.43
C ALA A 8 -19.89 0.04 13.36
N LYS A 9 -20.86 -0.27 12.51
CA LYS A 9 -20.64 -1.18 11.37
C LYS A 9 -19.70 -0.46 10.40
N SER A 10 -18.49 -0.99 10.21
CA SER A 10 -17.56 -0.45 9.23
C SER A 10 -18.12 -0.64 7.83
N GLU A 11 -18.16 0.43 7.05
CA GLU A 11 -18.63 0.36 5.67
C GLU A 11 -17.69 -0.47 4.81
N SER A 12 -18.27 -1.24 3.89
CA SER A 12 -17.50 -2.06 2.95
C SER A 12 -16.88 -1.17 1.88
N THR A 13 -15.56 -0.97 1.95
CA THR A 13 -14.80 -0.31 0.89
C THR A 13 -14.50 -1.27 -0.27
N ALA A 14 -14.25 -0.73 -1.46
CA ALA A 14 -13.80 -1.52 -2.62
C ALA A 14 -12.56 -2.38 -2.30
N PHE A 15 -11.63 -1.83 -1.51
CA PHE A 15 -10.48 -2.58 -0.99
C PHE A 15 -10.92 -3.73 -0.08
N SER A 16 -11.82 -3.48 0.87
CA SER A 16 -12.30 -4.52 1.78
C SER A 16 -13.07 -5.63 1.03
N THR A 17 -13.81 -5.27 -0.02
CA THR A 17 -14.47 -6.23 -0.92
C THR A 17 -13.42 -7.06 -1.65
N PHE A 18 -12.44 -6.42 -2.30
CA PHE A 18 -11.32 -7.09 -2.96
C PHE A 18 -10.59 -8.07 -2.02
N MET A 19 -10.30 -7.66 -0.79
CA MET A 19 -9.65 -8.51 0.21
C MET A 19 -10.47 -9.76 0.54
N ARG A 20 -11.79 -9.65 0.58
CA ARG A 20 -12.69 -10.78 0.89
C ARG A 20 -12.99 -11.66 -0.32
N SER A 21 -13.18 -11.08 -1.51
CA SER A 21 -13.73 -11.80 -2.67
C SER A 21 -12.71 -12.15 -3.75
N ALA A 22 -11.57 -11.47 -3.84
CA ALA A 22 -10.61 -11.72 -4.92
C ALA A 22 -9.89 -13.06 -4.73
N SER A 23 -9.65 -13.73 -5.86
CA SER A 23 -8.87 -14.96 -5.90
C SER A 23 -7.40 -14.71 -5.54
N SER A 24 -6.70 -15.77 -5.16
CA SER A 24 -5.27 -15.67 -4.82
C SER A 24 -4.41 -15.19 -5.99
N SER A 25 -4.78 -15.51 -7.24
CA SER A 25 -4.06 -15.05 -8.43
C SER A 25 -4.27 -13.54 -8.65
N GLU A 26 -5.49 -13.03 -8.48
CA GLU A 26 -5.78 -11.60 -8.58
C GLU A 26 -5.06 -10.81 -7.48
N LYS A 27 -5.08 -11.32 -6.24
CA LYS A 27 -4.34 -10.71 -5.12
C LYS A 27 -2.84 -10.63 -5.40
N LYS A 28 -2.24 -11.72 -5.86
CA LYS A 28 -0.82 -11.75 -6.24
C LYS A 28 -0.52 -10.70 -7.32
N ARG A 29 -1.31 -10.65 -8.40
CA ARG A 29 -1.11 -9.69 -9.49
C ARG A 29 -1.16 -8.23 -8.99
N VAL A 30 -2.15 -7.90 -8.17
CA VAL A 30 -2.29 -6.53 -7.62
C VAL A 30 -1.12 -6.21 -6.68
N TYR A 31 -0.75 -7.12 -5.79
CA TYR A 31 0.35 -6.89 -4.86
C TYR A 31 1.71 -6.76 -5.56
N THR A 32 2.00 -7.61 -6.55
CA THR A 32 3.22 -7.48 -7.36
C THR A 32 3.30 -6.09 -7.98
N LYS A 33 2.23 -5.63 -8.63
CA LYS A 33 2.19 -4.28 -9.23
C LYS A 33 2.42 -3.17 -8.20
N VAL A 34 1.83 -3.29 -7.00
CA VAL A 34 2.02 -2.29 -5.93
C VAL A 34 3.47 -2.28 -5.44
N LEU A 35 4.08 -3.44 -5.28
CA LEU A 35 5.48 -3.57 -4.87
C LEU A 35 6.42 -2.98 -5.91
N ASP A 36 6.20 -3.28 -7.20
CA ASP A 36 7.00 -2.73 -8.30
C ASP A 36 6.96 -1.19 -8.29
N GLN A 37 5.76 -0.60 -8.18
CA GLN A 37 5.59 0.85 -8.10
C GLN A 37 6.23 1.46 -6.84
N ALA A 38 6.21 0.74 -5.71
CA ALA A 38 6.85 1.20 -4.49
C ALA A 38 8.39 1.22 -4.64
N ILE A 39 8.96 0.17 -5.25
CA ILE A 39 10.38 0.07 -5.54
C ILE A 39 10.82 1.18 -6.49
N GLU A 40 10.07 1.42 -7.57
CA GLU A 40 10.34 2.51 -8.52
C GLU A 40 10.45 3.86 -7.81
N ARG A 41 9.46 4.19 -6.97
CA ARG A 41 9.46 5.45 -6.21
C ARG A 41 10.61 5.54 -5.21
N GLN A 42 10.96 4.44 -4.55
CA GLN A 42 12.11 4.42 -3.64
C GLN A 42 13.42 4.66 -4.40
N ASN A 43 13.59 4.03 -5.56
CA ASN A 43 14.76 4.24 -6.40
C ASN A 43 14.86 5.66 -6.92
N GLU A 44 13.74 6.32 -7.23
CA GLU A 44 13.74 7.75 -7.59
C GLU A 44 14.28 8.63 -6.46
N VAL A 45 13.93 8.34 -5.20
CA VAL A 45 14.46 9.06 -4.05
C VAL A 45 15.96 8.83 -3.90
N LEU A 46 16.43 7.59 -4.02
CA LEU A 46 17.86 7.27 -3.94
C LEU A 46 18.65 7.99 -5.04
N LYS A 47 18.17 7.97 -6.28
CA LYS A 47 18.81 8.68 -7.41
C LYS A 47 18.93 10.18 -7.17
N ARG A 48 17.91 10.81 -6.56
CA ARG A 48 17.98 12.25 -6.22
C ARG A 48 19.09 12.52 -5.20
N LEU A 49 19.19 11.67 -4.17
CA LEU A 49 20.24 11.77 -3.16
C LEU A 49 21.64 11.55 -3.74
N GLU A 50 21.82 10.59 -4.66
CA GLU A 50 23.09 10.34 -5.35
C GLU A 50 23.55 11.56 -6.16
N VAL A 51 22.62 12.21 -6.88
CA VAL A 51 22.88 13.43 -7.65
C VAL A 51 23.24 14.59 -6.73
N GLU A 52 22.52 14.78 -5.62
CA GLU A 52 22.81 15.83 -4.63
C GLU A 52 24.19 15.63 -3.97
N GLN A 53 24.60 14.39 -3.70
CA GLN A 53 25.93 14.09 -3.15
C GLN A 53 27.07 14.36 -4.14
N HIS A 54 26.86 14.10 -5.43
CA HIS A 54 27.85 14.43 -6.47
C HIS A 54 27.94 15.93 -6.77
N GLN A 55 26.90 16.72 -6.48
CA GLN A 55 26.92 18.18 -6.65
C GLN A 55 27.64 18.92 -5.52
N HIS A 56 27.89 18.25 -4.40
CA HIS A 56 28.47 18.88 -3.21
C HIS A 56 29.98 18.60 -3.03
N CYS A 57 30.61 17.90 -3.98
CA CYS A 57 32.06 17.73 -4.13
C CYS A 57 32.60 18.69 -5.19
#